data_AF-I4FNQ7-F1
#
_entry.id   AF-I4FNQ7-F1
#
_cell.length_a   1.000
_cell.length_b   1.000
_cell.length_c   1.000
_cell.angle_alpha   90.00
_cell.angle_beta   90.00
_cell.angle_gamma   90.00
#
_symmetry.space_group_name_H-M   'P 1'
#
loop_
_entity.id
_entity.type
_entity.pdbx_description
1 polymer ?
#
loop_
_entity_poly.entity_id
_entity_poly.type
_entity_poly.pdbx_seq_one_letter_code
_entity_poly.pdbx_strand_id
1 'polypeptide(L)'
;MSEVLNLTGFIRDVKYTACLTESLDRVCLEQFDVNESRAYGIIEAQNTEVAYSKWVSPKRTRSYPFARIYNTYNASKILTIIPIIKDEGRDGDLDKLQYSTVSWMNLLNIYSSWIL
;
A
#
# COMPACT_ATOMS: atom_id res chain seq x y z
N MET A 1 30.75 -42.06 23.43
CA MET A 1 29.33 -41.88 23.07
C MET A 1 29.02 -40.41 23.25
N SER A 2 28.73 -39.69 22.17
CA SER A 2 28.39 -38.26 22.20
C SER A 2 26.92 -38.10 22.56
N GLU A 3 26.62 -37.36 23.62
CA GLU A 3 25.24 -37.02 23.99
C GLU A 3 24.64 -36.05 22.97
N VAL A 4 23.46 -36.39 22.45
CA VAL A 4 22.68 -35.54 21.54
C VAL A 4 21.65 -34.78 22.38
N LEU A 5 21.81 -33.46 22.46
CA LEU A 5 20.87 -32.59 23.15
C LEU A 5 19.75 -32.17 22.18
N ASN A 6 18.51 -32.58 22.47
CA ASN A 6 17.33 -32.16 21.69
C ASN A 6 16.60 -31.03 22.42
N LEU A 7 16.65 -29.83 21.85
CA LEU A 7 15.91 -28.66 22.34
C LEU A 7 14.63 -28.50 21.53
N THR A 8 13.49 -28.54 22.21
CA THR A 8 12.17 -28.23 21.64
C THR A 8 11.59 -27.00 22.31
N GLY A 9 11.08 -26.07 21.50
CA GLY A 9 10.48 -24.82 21.98
C GLY A 9 9.33 -24.39 21.08
N PHE A 10 8.34 -23.71 21.65
CA PHE A 10 7.18 -23.19 20.92
C PHE A 10 7.16 -21.67 21.08
N ILE A 11 7.22 -20.95 19.96
CA ILE A 11 7.16 -19.48 19.97
C ILE A 11 5.69 -19.09 20.14
N ARG A 12 5.38 -18.36 21.22
CA ARG A 12 4.07 -17.74 21.46
C ARG A 12 4.22 -16.23 21.51
N ASP A 13 3.16 -15.53 21.11
CA ASP A 13 3.02 -14.08 21.31
C ASP A 13 4.13 -13.23 20.68
N VAL A 14 4.49 -13.51 19.42
CA VAL A 14 5.39 -12.64 18.65
C VAL A 14 4.74 -11.26 18.50
N LYS A 15 5.25 -10.28 19.26
CA LYS A 15 4.85 -8.88 19.17
C LYS A 15 5.85 -8.15 18.28
N TYR A 16 5.39 -7.69 17.13
CA TYR A 16 6.19 -6.88 16.22
C TYR A 16 5.92 -5.40 16.48
N THR A 17 6.97 -4.62 16.65
CA THR A 17 6.91 -3.15 16.63
C THR A 17 7.62 -2.69 15.37
N ALA A 18 6.91 -2.01 14.48
CA ALA A 18 7.52 -1.47 13.27
C ALA A 18 8.51 -0.37 13.64
N CYS A 19 9.75 -0.51 13.17
CA CYS A 19 10.79 0.52 13.27
C CYS A 19 10.86 1.27 11.93
N LEU A 20 11.28 2.53 11.94
CA LEU A 20 11.45 3.37 10.73
C LEU A 20 10.13 3.66 9.97
N THR A 21 9.03 3.82 10.71
CA THR A 21 7.76 4.21 10.13
C THR A 21 7.69 5.72 9.91
N GLU A 22 7.19 6.13 8.75
CA GLU A 22 6.82 7.51 8.48
C GLU A 22 5.65 7.95 9.39
N SER A 23 5.66 9.22 9.82
CA SER A 23 4.48 9.83 10.44
C SER A 23 3.47 10.16 9.33
N LEU A 24 2.39 9.38 9.27
CA LEU A 24 1.36 9.54 8.25
C LEU A 24 0.41 10.70 8.60
N ASP A 25 0.21 11.60 7.65
CA ASP A 25 -0.82 12.65 7.75
C ASP A 25 -2.22 12.02 7.81
N ARG A 26 -3.05 12.56 8.70
CA ARG A 26 -4.43 12.13 8.93
C ARG A 26 -5.39 13.11 8.26
N VAL A 27 -6.39 12.60 7.55
CA VAL A 27 -7.42 13.38 6.87
C VAL A 27 -8.79 12.76 7.12
N CYS A 28 -9.79 13.60 7.39
CA CYS A 28 -11.17 13.17 7.60
C CYS A 28 -11.76 12.69 6.27
N LEU A 29 -12.53 11.59 6.28
CA LEU A 29 -13.13 11.03 5.07
C LEU A 29 -13.97 12.07 4.29
N GLU A 30 -14.69 12.95 4.98
CA GLU A 30 -15.51 14.01 4.38
C GLU A 30 -14.70 15.09 3.65
N GLN A 31 -13.41 15.21 3.97
CA GLN A 31 -12.48 16.19 3.40
C GLN A 31 -11.46 15.53 2.46
N PHE A 32 -11.54 14.22 2.27
CA PHE A 32 -10.58 13.48 1.48
C PHE A 32 -10.82 13.71 -0.02
N ASP A 33 -9.95 14.49 -0.65
CA ASP A 33 -9.81 14.55 -2.11
C ASP A 33 -8.51 13.87 -2.55
N VAL A 34 -8.62 12.82 -3.37
CA VAL A 34 -7.48 12.09 -3.93
C VAL A 34 -6.52 12.99 -4.72
N ASN A 35 -7.02 14.02 -5.40
CA ASN A 35 -6.23 14.88 -6.26
C ASN A 35 -5.39 15.85 -5.43
N GLU A 36 -5.99 16.42 -4.38
CA GLU A 36 -5.34 17.41 -3.50
C GLU A 36 -4.52 16.78 -2.36
N SER A 37 -4.86 15.56 -1.95
CA SER A 37 -4.20 14.86 -0.85
C SER A 37 -2.74 14.49 -1.14
N ARG A 38 -1.98 14.17 -0.09
CA ARG A 38 -0.62 13.65 -0.21
C ARG A 38 -0.58 12.31 -0.94
N ALA A 39 0.63 11.87 -1.32
CA ALA A 39 0.84 10.62 -2.02
C ALA A 39 0.48 9.38 -1.16
N TYR A 40 0.47 9.52 0.16
CA TYR A 40 0.06 8.52 1.13
C TYR A 40 -0.37 9.19 2.44
N GLY A 41 -1.16 8.50 3.26
CA GLY A 41 -1.63 9.00 4.55
C GLY A 41 -2.64 8.05 5.20
N ILE A 42 -3.38 8.55 6.19
CA ILE A 42 -4.47 7.85 6.86
C ILE A 42 -5.77 8.62 6.63
N ILE A 43 -6.80 7.93 6.15
CA ILE A 43 -8.17 8.42 6.10
C ILE A 43 -8.87 7.97 7.37
N GLU A 44 -9.36 8.93 8.13
CA GLU A 44 -10.14 8.70 9.35
C GLU A 44 -11.63 8.76 9.01
N ALA A 45 -12.32 7.66 9.31
CA ALA A 45 -13.77 7.57 9.32
C ALA A 45 -14.24 7.36 10.77
N GLN A 46 -15.52 7.66 11.04
CA GLN A 46 -16.08 7.73 12.40
C GLN A 46 -15.65 6.61 13.36
N ASN A 47 -15.53 5.37 12.88
CA ASN A 47 -15.15 4.20 13.68
C ASN A 47 -13.97 3.40 13.11
N THR A 48 -13.32 3.86 12.04
CA THR A 48 -12.25 3.12 11.37
C THR A 48 -11.21 4.05 10.79
N GLU A 49 -9.98 3.57 10.70
CA GLU A 49 -8.92 4.23 9.95
C GLU A 49 -8.47 3.33 8.80
N VAL A 50 -8.17 3.94 7.65
CA VAL A 50 -7.66 3.25 6.47
C VAL A 50 -6.44 4.02 5.98
N ALA A 51 -5.29 3.36 5.95
CA ALA A 51 -4.13 3.96 5.32
C ALA A 51 -4.30 3.90 3.80
N TYR A 52 -3.98 4.98 3.11
CA TYR A 52 -4.09 5.07 1.66
C TYR A 52 -2.73 5.40 1.04
N SER A 53 -2.52 4.91 -0.18
CA SER A 53 -1.45 5.38 -1.06
C SER A 53 -2.01 5.64 -2.46
N LYS A 54 -1.51 6.65 -3.16
CA LYS A 54 -1.91 6.96 -4.54
C LYS A 54 -0.75 6.81 -5.52
N TRP A 55 -1.07 6.32 -6.71
CA TRP A 55 -0.14 6.18 -7.82
C TRP A 55 -0.20 7.40 -8.72
N VAL A 56 0.94 7.75 -9.31
CA VAL A 56 1.05 8.89 -10.24
C VAL A 56 0.67 8.48 -11.66
N SER A 57 0.89 7.22 -12.02
CA SER A 57 0.55 6.63 -13.33
C SER A 57 0.23 5.15 -13.11
N PRO A 58 -0.57 4.53 -14.00
CA PRO A 58 -0.82 3.09 -13.99
C PRO A 58 0.46 2.26 -14.19
N LYS A 59 1.50 2.85 -14.81
CA LYS A 59 2.73 2.16 -15.18
C LYS A 59 3.80 2.23 -14.08
N ARG A 60 4.02 1.07 -13.46
CA ARG A 60 4.98 0.85 -12.37
C ARG A 60 6.42 1.30 -12.66
N THR A 61 6.86 1.26 -13.92
CA THR A 61 8.25 1.56 -14.29
C THR A 61 8.57 3.05 -14.36
N ARG A 62 7.54 3.92 -14.45
CA ARG A 62 7.72 5.38 -14.44
C ARG A 62 7.80 5.97 -13.04
N SER A 63 7.05 5.39 -12.10
CA SER A 63 7.11 5.76 -10.68
C SER A 63 6.99 4.49 -9.87
N TYR A 64 8.00 4.17 -9.06
CA TYR A 64 7.98 2.99 -8.21
C TYR A 64 6.93 3.17 -7.10
N PRO A 65 5.78 2.49 -7.17
CA PRO A 65 4.66 2.78 -6.30
C PRO A 65 4.75 2.08 -4.94
N PHE A 66 5.53 0.99 -4.86
CA PHE A 66 5.62 0.16 -3.65
C PHE A 66 6.29 0.89 -2.48
N ALA A 67 7.16 1.87 -2.74
CA ALA A 67 7.72 2.70 -1.67
C ALA A 67 6.61 3.35 -0.82
N ARG A 68 5.54 3.82 -1.46
CA ARG A 68 4.39 4.46 -0.78
C ARG A 68 3.55 3.45 -0.01
N ILE A 69 3.40 2.25 -0.57
CA ILE A 69 2.71 1.13 0.07
C ILE A 69 3.44 0.70 1.34
N TYR A 70 4.78 0.63 1.32
CA TYR A 70 5.56 0.26 2.49
C TYR A 70 5.40 1.28 3.63
N ASN A 71 5.30 2.57 3.32
CA ASN A 71 5.05 3.61 4.33
C ASN A 71 3.70 3.41 5.04
N THR A 72 2.72 2.80 4.37
CA THR A 72 1.38 2.52 4.91
C THR A 72 1.24 1.13 5.53
N TYR A 73 2.26 0.27 5.45
CA TYR A 73 2.13 -1.16 5.75
C TYR A 73 1.93 -1.48 7.24
N ASN A 74 2.19 -0.51 8.12
CA ASN A 74 1.95 -0.66 9.56
C ASN A 74 0.46 -0.48 9.93
N ALA A 75 -0.40 -0.10 8.98
CA ALA A 75 -1.84 0.05 9.22
C ALA A 75 -2.60 -1.27 9.05
N SER A 76 -3.71 -1.41 9.77
CA SER A 76 -4.56 -2.62 9.72
C SER A 76 -5.31 -2.78 8.39
N LYS A 77 -5.65 -1.66 7.74
CA LYS A 77 -6.37 -1.61 6.46
C LYS A 77 -5.60 -0.69 5.52
N ILE A 78 -5.24 -1.21 4.35
CA ILE A 78 -4.45 -0.50 3.35
C ILE A 78 -5.22 -0.43 2.04
N LEU A 79 -5.41 0.79 1.56
CA LEU A 79 -6.03 1.13 0.28
C LEU A 79 -4.95 1.68 -0.67
N THR A 80 -4.96 1.25 -1.91
CA THR A 80 -4.12 1.82 -2.96
C THR A 80 -5.00 2.33 -4.09
N ILE A 81 -4.85 3.60 -4.43
CA ILE A 81 -5.61 4.28 -5.48
C ILE A 81 -4.72 4.35 -6.72
N ILE A 82 -5.20 3.76 -7.81
CA ILE A 82 -4.46 3.67 -9.06
C ILE A 82 -5.27 4.34 -10.17
N PRO A 83 -4.70 5.33 -10.88
CA PRO A 83 -5.37 5.93 -12.04
C PRO A 83 -5.52 4.86 -13.13
N ILE A 84 -6.70 4.78 -13.76
CA ILE A 84 -7.03 3.75 -14.76
C ILE A 84 -6.37 4.06 -16.11
N ILE A 85 -6.40 5.33 -16.52
CA ILE A 85 -5.82 5.78 -17.78
C ILE A 85 -4.95 6.99 -17.49
N LYS A 86 -3.76 6.98 -18.07
CA LYS A 86 -2.99 8.19 -18.30
C LYS A 86 -2.74 8.26 -19.80
N ASP A 87 -3.43 9.17 -20.48
CA ASP A 87 -3.22 9.41 -21.90
C ASP A 87 -2.13 10.47 -22.05
N GLU A 88 -0.99 10.08 -22.62
CA GLU A 88 0.12 11.01 -22.92
C GLU A 88 -0.03 11.68 -24.30
N GLY A 89 -1.17 11.46 -24.97
CA GLY A 89 -1.51 12.05 -26.26
C GLY A 89 -1.17 11.15 -27.44
N ARG A 90 -1.26 11.70 -28.66
CA ARG A 90 -1.27 10.96 -29.93
C ARG A 90 -0.03 10.08 -30.18
N ASP A 91 1.14 10.48 -29.68
CA ASP A 91 2.40 9.74 -29.81
C ASP A 91 2.88 9.13 -28.47
N GLY A 92 2.01 9.17 -27.44
CA GLY A 92 2.30 8.69 -26.09
C GLY A 92 2.04 7.19 -25.91
N ASP A 93 2.65 6.60 -24.88
CA ASP A 93 2.37 5.21 -24.50
C ASP A 93 1.05 5.14 -23.73
N LEU A 94 0.21 4.16 -24.06
CA LEU A 94 -1.05 3.94 -23.37
C LEU A 94 -0.72 3.14 -22.11
N ASP A 95 -0.45 3.86 -21.01
CA ASP A 95 -0.16 3.26 -19.71
C ASP A 95 -1.35 2.39 -19.27
N LYS A 96 -1.21 1.07 -19.38
CA LYS A 96 -2.20 0.09 -18.94
C LYS A 96 -1.74 -0.60 -17.68
N LEU A 97 -2.69 -0.85 -16.78
CA LEU A 97 -2.44 -1.72 -15.65
C LEU A 97 -2.23 -3.17 -16.11
N GLN A 98 -1.11 -3.77 -15.72
CA GLN A 98 -0.84 -5.17 -15.98
C GLN A 98 -1.53 -6.06 -14.94
N TYR A 99 -2.07 -7.21 -15.35
CA TYR A 99 -2.69 -8.20 -14.44
C TYR A 99 -1.78 -8.62 -13.29
N SER A 100 -0.46 -8.72 -13.54
CA SER A 100 0.54 -8.98 -12.51
C SER A 100 0.44 -8.00 -11.34
N THR A 101 0.12 -6.73 -11.59
CA THR A 101 -0.06 -5.72 -10.53
C THR A 101 -1.22 -6.08 -9.61
N VAL A 102 -2.34 -6.54 -10.17
CA VAL A 102 -3.52 -6.96 -9.39
C VAL A 102 -3.18 -8.18 -8.52
N SER A 103 -2.48 -9.18 -9.10
CA SER A 103 -2.05 -10.36 -8.35
C SER A 103 -1.13 -10.01 -7.17
N TRP A 104 -0.24 -9.03 -7.35
CA TRP A 104 0.65 -8.56 -6.29
C TRP A 104 -0.08 -7.79 -5.18
N MET A 105 -1.05 -6.94 -5.52
CA MET A 105 -1.85 -6.23 -4.49
C MET A 105 -2.63 -7.22 -3.62
N ASN A 106 -3.18 -8.26 -4.24
CA ASN A 106 -3.85 -9.33 -3.51
C ASN A 106 -2.88 -10.10 -2.58
N LEU A 107 -1.68 -10.42 -3.06
CA LEU A 107 -0.64 -11.08 -2.24
C LEU A 107 -0.25 -10.25 -1.01
N LEU A 108 -0.21 -8.93 -1.15
CA LEU A 108 0.13 -8.00 -0.06
C LEU A 108 -1.08 -7.62 0.81
N ASN A 109 -2.26 -8.22 0.57
CA ASN A 109 -3.51 -7.90 1.25
C ASN A 109 -3.89 -6.40 1.17
N ILE A 110 -3.70 -5.81 0.00
CA ILE A 110 -3.97 -4.39 -0.28
C ILE A 110 -5.22 -4.27 -1.15
N TYR A 111 -6.17 -3.45 -0.71
CA TYR A 111 -7.34 -3.13 -1.52
C TYR A 111 -6.96 -2.14 -2.63
N SER A 112 -7.32 -2.46 -3.87
CA SER A 112 -7.07 -1.57 -5.01
C SER A 112 -8.36 -0.87 -5.41
N SER A 113 -8.35 0.47 -5.40
CA SER A 113 -9.42 1.30 -5.94
C SER A 113 -8.94 2.00 -7.21
N TRP A 114 -9.83 2.04 -8.19
CA TRP A 114 -9.56 2.54 -9.53
C TRP A 114 -10.33 3.84 -9.74
N ILE A 115 -9.64 4.88 -10.19
CA ILE A 115 -10.26 6.17 -10.52
C ILE A 115 -10.06 6.48 -12.01
N LEU A 116 -11.14 6.95 -12.64
CA LEU A 116 -11.18 7.44 -14.02
C LEU A 116 -10.67 8.88 -14.10
#